data_AF-A0A1J5Q6N6-F1
#
_entry.id   AF-A0A1J5Q6N6-F1
#
_cell.length_a   1.000
_cell.length_b   1.000
_cell.length_c   1.000
_cell.angle_alpha   90.00
_cell.angle_beta   90.00
_cell.angle_gamma   90.00
#
_symmetry.space_group_name_H-M   'P 1'
#
loop_
_entity.id
_entity.type
_entity.pdbx_description
1 polymer ?
#
loop_
_entity_poly.entity_id
_entity_poly.type
_entity_poly.pdbx_seq_one_letter_code
_entity_poly.pdbx_strand_id
1 'polypeptide(L)'
;MQKAVTPAQSHAYLTTGHDRAAGFIVRAEDVAWASTPADVFDAHDLGYPRSPFSPRAQWVDVLRLIAEPQLVFEDIYEIGDPRELPSGFSLDGTAPVWWLRHSRLTPGAELVRCFPDGSVTLLARYIDVGWGWQIFMPGVRRTGSTPLSRCVGPVARWHGGYVDADVIDDGQAVVLAIASPPLSEPGFEPTPAGRWRRVVPRHEVAELLELDLTAQWHGLAVRLVDQWTDAAGDVTFRVSSIAPDAALAESLNMRKIEASVYEATVPAAWMTSFHTGQIQTAEWLARTVHRV
;
A
#
# COMPACT_ATOMS: atom_id res chain seq x y z
N MET A 1 -7.96 9.74 -4.03
CA MET A 1 -7.24 10.06 -2.77
C MET A 1 -5.82 10.51 -3.09
N GLN A 2 -5.18 11.27 -2.19
CA GLN A 2 -3.75 11.57 -2.28
C GLN A 2 -3.09 11.64 -0.90
N LYS A 3 -1.78 11.36 -0.85
CA LYS A 3 -0.93 11.60 0.31
C LYS A 3 0.48 11.99 -0.08
N ALA A 4 1.13 12.82 0.73
CA ALA A 4 2.58 13.00 0.64
C ALA A 4 3.31 11.69 0.99
N VAL A 5 4.40 11.40 0.30
CA VAL A 5 5.24 10.23 0.58
C VAL A 5 6.63 10.66 1.01
N THR A 6 7.18 9.96 2.00
CA THR A 6 8.51 10.29 2.50
C THR A 6 9.57 10.04 1.41
N PRO A 7 10.73 10.72 1.44
CA PRO A 7 11.80 10.47 0.48
C PRO A 7 12.25 9.00 0.44
N ALA A 8 12.21 8.31 1.59
CA ALA A 8 12.53 6.88 1.67
C ALA A 8 11.48 6.00 0.96
N GLN A 9 10.19 6.31 1.10
CA GLN A 9 9.12 5.57 0.44
C GLN A 9 9.08 5.84 -1.07
N SER A 10 9.26 7.10 -1.50
CA SER A 10 9.43 7.45 -2.91
C SER A 10 10.61 6.69 -3.53
N HIS A 11 11.75 6.65 -2.83
CA HIS A 11 12.89 5.85 -3.28
C HIS A 11 12.54 4.36 -3.41
N ALA A 12 11.87 3.76 -2.42
CA ALA A 12 11.48 2.34 -2.45
C ALA A 12 10.52 2.01 -3.61
N TYR A 13 9.58 2.90 -3.94
CA TYR A 13 8.72 2.74 -5.12
C TYR A 13 9.54 2.73 -6.41
N LEU A 14 10.46 3.69 -6.54
CA LEU A 14 11.23 3.89 -7.78
C LEU A 14 12.33 2.84 -7.99
N THR A 15 12.95 2.32 -6.92
CA THR A 15 14.15 1.46 -7.03
C THR A 15 13.92 0.00 -6.71
N THR A 16 13.11 -0.32 -5.69
CA THR A 16 12.86 -1.71 -5.26
C THR A 16 11.48 -2.21 -5.67
N GLY A 17 10.62 -1.33 -6.21
CA GLY A 17 9.28 -1.68 -6.61
C GLY A 17 8.34 -1.98 -5.44
N HIS A 18 8.57 -1.34 -4.28
CA HIS A 18 7.65 -1.44 -3.16
C HIS A 18 6.24 -1.04 -3.63
N ASP A 19 5.20 -1.76 -3.22
CA ASP A 19 3.86 -1.65 -3.81
C ASP A 19 2.75 -1.47 -2.78
N ARG A 20 3.09 -0.89 -1.61
CA ARG A 20 2.17 -0.73 -0.49
C ARG A 20 2.18 0.69 0.04
N ALA A 21 1.03 1.10 0.58
CA ALA A 21 0.86 2.35 1.29
C ALA A 21 -0.01 2.15 2.54
N ALA A 22 0.16 3.02 3.52
CA ALA A 22 -0.60 3.06 4.76
C ALA A 22 -0.72 4.52 5.24
N GLY A 23 -1.30 4.74 6.42
CA GLY A 23 -1.24 6.00 7.14
C GLY A 23 -2.21 7.06 6.62
N PHE A 24 -1.96 8.32 7.00
CA PHE A 24 -2.88 9.41 6.69
C PHE A 24 -2.99 9.68 5.20
N ILE A 25 -4.24 9.88 4.76
CA ILE A 25 -4.58 10.17 3.37
C ILE A 25 -5.79 11.10 3.31
N VAL A 26 -5.85 11.92 2.27
CA VAL A 26 -6.95 12.88 2.04
C VAL A 26 -7.59 12.63 0.68
N ARG A 27 -8.80 13.16 0.46
CA ARG A 27 -9.35 13.20 -0.89
C ARG A 27 -8.60 14.26 -1.68
N ALA A 28 -8.28 13.94 -2.93
CA ALA A 28 -7.54 14.89 -3.78
C ALA A 28 -8.36 16.15 -4.08
N GLU A 29 -9.70 16.07 -4.08
CA GLU A 29 -10.60 17.20 -4.28
C GLU A 29 -10.56 18.23 -3.14
N ASP A 30 -10.47 17.76 -1.89
CA ASP A 30 -10.46 18.62 -0.69
C ASP A 30 -9.18 19.45 -0.57
N VAL A 31 -8.10 18.98 -1.20
CA VAL A 31 -6.78 19.63 -1.22
C VAL A 31 -6.33 19.97 -2.64
N ALA A 32 -7.28 20.15 -3.56
CA ALA A 32 -6.98 20.52 -4.96
C ALA A 32 -6.25 21.87 -5.08
N TRP A 33 -6.40 22.73 -4.06
CA TRP A 33 -5.68 23.99 -3.93
C TRP A 33 -4.19 23.80 -3.59
N ALA A 34 -3.80 22.65 -3.04
CA ALA A 34 -2.44 22.39 -2.59
C ALA A 34 -1.54 22.01 -3.76
N SER A 35 -0.89 23.01 -4.34
CA SER A 35 -0.12 22.88 -5.58
C SER A 35 1.39 22.96 -5.38
N THR A 36 1.85 23.51 -4.27
CA THR A 36 3.27 23.67 -3.93
C THR A 36 3.69 22.78 -2.76
N PRO A 37 5.01 22.57 -2.53
CA PRO A 37 5.49 21.86 -1.34
C PRO A 37 5.02 22.47 -0.02
N ALA A 38 4.89 23.80 0.06
CA ALA A 38 4.37 24.48 1.25
C ALA A 38 2.89 24.14 1.44
N ASP A 39 2.07 24.22 0.40
CA ASP A 39 0.65 23.89 0.50
C ASP A 39 0.43 22.43 0.86
N VAL A 40 1.20 21.51 0.26
CA VAL A 40 1.12 20.07 0.56
C VAL A 40 1.55 19.79 2.00
N PHE A 41 2.56 20.50 2.50
CA PHE A 41 3.02 20.41 3.89
C PHE A 41 1.90 20.80 4.87
N ASP A 42 1.22 21.91 4.60
CA ASP A 42 0.12 22.39 5.45
C ASP A 42 -1.14 21.50 5.30
N ALA A 43 -1.50 21.14 4.08
CA ALA A 43 -2.71 20.35 3.78
C ALA A 43 -2.68 18.91 4.33
N HIS A 44 -1.48 18.33 4.46
CA HIS A 44 -1.28 16.98 5.00
C HIS A 44 -0.67 16.99 6.39
N ASP A 45 -0.62 18.15 7.08
CA ASP A 45 0.00 18.33 8.39
C ASP A 45 1.34 17.58 8.56
N LEU A 46 2.30 17.92 7.69
CA LEU A 46 3.59 17.25 7.63
C LEU A 46 4.59 17.79 8.67
N GLY A 47 4.15 18.61 9.63
CA GLY A 47 4.98 19.26 10.65
C GLY A 47 5.27 18.43 11.91
N TYR A 48 4.88 17.17 11.93
CA TYR A 48 5.01 16.29 13.09
C TYR A 48 6.47 16.03 13.54
N PRO A 49 6.71 15.62 14.80
CA PRO A 49 8.05 15.37 15.31
C PRO A 49 8.85 14.35 14.48
N ARG A 50 10.09 14.73 14.13
CA ARG A 50 11.00 13.97 13.25
C ARG A 50 10.49 13.78 11.81
N SER A 51 9.57 14.64 11.37
CA SER A 51 9.13 14.66 9.98
C SER A 51 10.31 14.89 9.02
N PRO A 52 10.41 14.13 7.92
CA PRO A 52 11.39 14.37 6.88
C PRO A 52 10.97 15.49 5.91
N PHE A 53 9.78 16.06 6.09
CA PHE A 53 9.22 17.07 5.19
C PHE A 53 9.63 18.49 5.61
N SER A 54 9.65 19.40 4.63
CA SER A 54 9.91 20.81 4.85
C SER A 54 9.04 21.63 3.89
N PRO A 55 8.39 22.72 4.35
CA PRO A 55 7.61 23.59 3.47
C PRO A 55 8.49 24.35 2.47
N ARG A 56 9.82 24.39 2.70
CA ARG A 56 10.81 25.00 1.81
C ARG A 56 11.52 23.98 0.91
N ALA A 57 11.04 22.73 0.85
CA ALA A 57 11.63 21.73 0.00
C ALA A 57 11.55 22.14 -1.48
N GLN A 58 12.57 21.80 -2.26
CA GLN A 58 12.57 22.04 -3.71
C GLN A 58 11.53 21.18 -4.46
N TRP A 59 10.99 20.16 -3.80
CA TRP A 59 9.89 19.37 -4.27
C TRP A 59 9.30 18.53 -3.13
N VAL A 60 8.09 18.02 -3.33
CA VAL A 60 7.47 16.98 -2.52
C VAL A 60 6.89 15.92 -3.44
N ASP A 61 7.06 14.66 -3.11
CA ASP A 61 6.46 13.56 -3.86
C ASP A 61 5.09 13.22 -3.23
N VAL A 62 4.09 13.06 -4.08
CA VAL A 62 2.70 12.78 -3.71
C VAL A 62 2.26 11.50 -4.42
N LEU A 63 1.70 10.58 -3.65
CA LEU A 63 1.02 9.41 -4.18
C LEU A 63 -0.45 9.74 -4.39
N ARG A 64 -0.93 9.57 -5.62
CA ARG A 64 -2.35 9.68 -6.00
C ARG A 64 -2.88 8.29 -6.28
N LEU A 65 -4.04 7.99 -5.73
CA LEU A 65 -4.68 6.68 -5.90
C LEU A 65 -6.18 6.82 -6.09
N ILE A 66 -6.76 5.88 -6.82
CA ILE A 66 -8.21 5.74 -6.97
C ILE A 66 -8.72 4.97 -5.74
N ALA A 67 -9.80 5.46 -5.14
CA ALA A 67 -10.43 4.81 -4.01
C ALA A 67 -11.23 3.61 -4.53
N GLU A 68 -10.54 2.48 -4.69
CA GLU A 68 -11.14 1.21 -5.08
C GLU A 68 -11.63 0.46 -3.83
N PRO A 69 -12.61 -0.46 -3.97
CA PRO A 69 -13.16 -1.23 -2.85
C PRO A 69 -12.12 -2.00 -2.03
N GLN A 70 -10.98 -2.34 -2.64
CA GLN A 70 -9.89 -3.06 -1.98
C GLN A 70 -9.12 -2.22 -0.95
N LEU A 71 -9.29 -0.90 -0.99
CA LEU A 71 -8.64 0.01 -0.06
C LEU A 71 -9.56 0.28 1.12
N VAL A 72 -9.07 0.00 2.32
CA VAL A 72 -9.81 0.25 3.56
C VAL A 72 -9.37 1.59 4.13
N PHE A 73 -10.34 2.50 4.19
CA PHE A 73 -10.20 3.83 4.78
C PHE A 73 -11.02 3.87 6.06
N GLU A 74 -10.38 4.20 7.17
CA GLU A 74 -11.04 4.40 8.45
C GLU A 74 -11.06 5.91 8.74
N ASP A 75 -12.19 6.42 9.24
CA ASP A 75 -12.25 7.80 9.69
C ASP A 75 -11.38 7.96 10.94
N ILE A 76 -10.41 8.87 10.91
CA ILE A 76 -9.49 9.04 12.02
C ILE A 76 -10.21 9.43 13.32
N TYR A 77 -11.32 10.16 13.22
CA TYR A 77 -12.08 10.62 14.38
C TYR A 77 -12.88 9.48 15.04
N GLU A 78 -13.11 8.37 14.33
CA GLU A 78 -13.69 7.15 14.91
C GLU A 78 -12.65 6.33 15.68
N ILE A 79 -11.36 6.48 15.37
CA ILE A 79 -10.25 5.78 16.04
C ILE A 79 -9.81 6.51 17.32
N GLY A 80 -9.94 7.85 17.36
CA GLY A 80 -9.63 8.68 18.53
C GLY A 80 -9.52 10.17 18.16
N ASP A 81 -9.31 11.06 19.13
CA ASP A 81 -8.98 12.46 18.81
C ASP A 81 -7.59 12.50 18.13
N PRO A 82 -7.47 12.97 16.88
CA PRO A 82 -6.18 13.07 16.19
C PRO A 82 -5.13 13.86 16.99
N ARG A 83 -5.56 14.86 17.79
CA ARG A 83 -4.67 15.67 18.63
C ARG A 83 -4.07 14.88 19.80
N GLU A 84 -4.74 13.81 20.21
CA GLU A 84 -4.29 12.91 21.27
C GLU A 84 -3.45 11.76 20.72
N LEU A 85 -3.33 11.63 19.39
CA LEU A 85 -2.48 10.60 18.79
C LEU A 85 -1.00 10.89 19.10
N PRO A 86 -0.23 9.91 19.60
CA PRO A 86 1.18 10.10 19.94
C PRO A 86 2.09 10.41 18.72
N SER A 87 1.53 10.48 17.52
CA SER A 87 2.26 10.80 16.30
C SER A 87 2.66 12.26 16.17
N GLY A 88 2.03 13.17 16.93
CA GLY A 88 2.21 14.62 16.83
C GLY A 88 1.58 15.21 15.57
N PHE A 89 0.59 14.52 15.00
CA PHE A 89 -0.23 14.96 13.87
C PHE A 89 -1.40 15.78 14.43
N SER A 90 -1.42 17.09 14.18
CA SER A 90 -2.49 18.02 14.55
C SER A 90 -3.23 18.45 13.30
N LEU A 91 -4.42 17.90 13.09
CA LEU A 91 -5.31 18.42 12.05
C LEU A 91 -5.87 19.77 12.49
N ASP A 92 -5.40 20.83 11.85
CA ASP A 92 -5.98 22.16 11.97
C ASP A 92 -7.29 22.30 11.17
N GLY A 93 -7.78 21.20 10.55
CA GLY A 93 -9.12 21.10 9.96
C GLY A 93 -9.23 21.62 8.52
N THR A 94 -8.13 21.72 7.78
CA THR A 94 -8.11 22.19 6.39
C THR A 94 -8.73 21.22 5.39
N ALA A 95 -8.72 19.91 5.68
CA ALA A 95 -9.43 18.87 4.94
C ALA A 95 -9.77 17.68 5.85
N PRO A 96 -10.86 16.93 5.58
CA PRO A 96 -11.07 15.65 6.24
C PRO A 96 -9.94 14.68 5.92
N VAL A 97 -9.56 13.85 6.89
CA VAL A 97 -8.43 12.93 6.78
C VAL A 97 -8.90 11.54 7.14
N TRP A 98 -8.45 10.57 6.34
CA TRP A 98 -8.68 9.16 6.55
C TRP A 98 -7.39 8.47 6.91
N TRP A 99 -7.54 7.36 7.62
CA TRP A 99 -6.50 6.40 7.84
C TRP A 99 -6.57 5.32 6.75
N LEU A 100 -5.59 5.28 5.86
CA LEU A 100 -5.41 4.16 4.95
C LEU A 100 -4.78 3.00 5.72
N ARG A 101 -5.52 1.89 5.85
CA ARG A 101 -4.94 0.65 6.34
C ARG A 101 -3.78 0.24 5.42
N HIS A 102 -2.78 -0.44 5.96
CA HIS A 102 -1.66 -0.93 5.16
C HIS A 102 -2.15 -1.88 4.06
N SER A 103 -2.13 -1.39 2.82
CA SER A 103 -2.73 -2.01 1.65
C SER A 103 -1.77 -1.98 0.46
N ARG A 104 -1.93 -2.95 -0.45
CA ARG A 104 -1.30 -2.89 -1.78
C ARG A 104 -1.93 -1.76 -2.58
N LEU A 105 -1.11 -1.07 -3.35
CA LEU A 105 -1.56 -0.03 -4.29
C LEU A 105 -2.48 -0.63 -5.35
N THR A 106 -3.41 0.19 -5.83
CA THR A 106 -4.31 -0.16 -6.92
C THR A 106 -3.67 0.14 -8.28
N PRO A 107 -3.99 -0.64 -9.33
CA PRO A 107 -3.70 -0.27 -10.71
C PRO A 107 -4.06 1.18 -11.02
N GLY A 108 -3.16 1.88 -11.69
CA GLY A 108 -3.33 3.29 -12.04
C GLY A 108 -2.85 4.28 -10.96
N ALA A 109 -2.42 3.84 -9.77
CA ALA A 109 -1.83 4.74 -8.78
C ALA A 109 -0.61 5.47 -9.36
N GLU A 110 -0.49 6.76 -9.08
CA GLU A 110 0.55 7.62 -9.64
C GLU A 110 1.42 8.21 -8.53
N LEU A 111 2.74 8.14 -8.73
CA LEU A 111 3.69 8.90 -7.95
C LEU A 111 4.06 10.15 -8.74
N VAL A 112 3.73 11.32 -8.21
CA VAL A 112 4.00 12.61 -8.84
C VAL A 112 4.92 13.45 -7.96
N ARG A 113 5.66 14.36 -8.58
CA ARG A 113 6.51 15.34 -7.90
C ARG A 113 5.94 16.74 -8.09
N CYS A 114 5.65 17.43 -7.01
CA CYS A 114 5.20 18.82 -7.00
C CYS A 114 6.37 19.75 -6.68
N PHE A 115 6.49 20.86 -7.42
CA PHE A 115 7.58 21.83 -7.30
C PHE A 115 7.08 23.19 -6.76
N PRO A 116 7.98 24.07 -6.27
CA PRO A 116 7.62 25.39 -5.71
C PRO A 116 6.86 26.33 -6.65
N ASP A 117 6.98 26.15 -7.96
CA ASP A 117 6.24 26.92 -8.97
C ASP A 117 4.84 26.35 -9.27
N GLY A 118 4.43 25.30 -8.56
CA GLY A 118 3.17 24.59 -8.77
C GLY A 118 3.21 23.57 -9.93
N SER A 119 4.35 23.43 -10.62
CA SER A 119 4.49 22.42 -11.66
C SER A 119 4.51 21.01 -11.06
N VAL A 120 4.04 20.03 -11.84
CA VAL A 120 3.95 18.63 -11.43
C VAL A 120 4.57 17.74 -12.50
N THR A 121 5.41 16.78 -12.09
CA THR A 121 5.98 15.75 -12.97
C THR A 121 5.52 14.37 -12.53
N LEU A 122 5.01 13.55 -13.45
CA LEU A 122 4.75 12.13 -13.20
C LEU A 122 6.08 11.37 -13.10
N LEU A 123 6.36 10.77 -11.94
CA LEU A 123 7.57 9.98 -11.72
C LEU A 123 7.36 8.51 -12.10
N ALA A 124 6.22 7.94 -11.69
CA ALA A 124 5.89 6.55 -11.91
C ALA A 124 4.38 6.30 -11.87
N ARG A 125 3.93 5.23 -12.53
CA ARG A 125 2.56 4.70 -12.43
C ARG A 125 2.62 3.22 -12.05
N TYR A 126 1.85 2.83 -11.05
CA TYR A 126 1.65 1.43 -10.70
C TYR A 126 0.71 0.81 -11.72
N ILE A 127 1.19 -0.17 -12.48
CA ILE A 127 0.42 -0.77 -13.57
C ILE A 127 -0.51 -1.84 -13.03
N ASP A 128 0.04 -2.86 -12.37
CA ASP A 128 -0.67 -3.91 -11.67
C ASP A 128 0.33 -4.79 -10.90
N VAL A 129 -0.18 -5.75 -10.14
CA VAL A 129 0.60 -6.72 -9.36
C VAL A 129 1.56 -7.57 -10.19
N GLY A 130 1.32 -7.76 -11.49
CA GLY A 130 2.24 -8.47 -12.37
C GLY A 130 3.41 -7.61 -12.81
N TRP A 131 3.14 -6.35 -13.16
CA TRP A 131 4.11 -5.43 -13.76
C TRP A 131 4.83 -4.53 -12.75
N GLY A 132 4.15 -4.17 -11.66
CA GLY A 132 4.57 -3.19 -10.67
C GLY A 132 4.62 -1.77 -11.26
N TRP A 133 5.61 -0.99 -10.82
CA TRP A 133 5.79 0.39 -11.27
C TRP A 133 6.40 0.50 -12.68
N GLN A 134 5.74 1.28 -13.54
CA GLN A 134 6.33 1.88 -14.72
C GLN A 134 6.94 3.23 -14.35
N ILE A 135 8.25 3.39 -14.57
CA ILE A 135 9.01 4.59 -14.21
C ILE A 135 9.17 5.50 -15.44
N PHE A 136 8.90 6.80 -15.28
CA PHE A 136 9.03 7.81 -16.34
C PHE A 136 10.26 8.70 -16.18
N MET A 137 10.97 8.58 -15.06
CA MET A 137 12.20 9.31 -14.78
C MET A 137 13.42 8.69 -15.50
N PRO A 138 14.14 9.47 -16.33
CA PRO A 138 15.37 9.00 -16.95
C PRO A 138 16.43 8.63 -15.90
N GLY A 139 17.19 7.56 -16.15
CA GLY A 139 18.35 7.19 -15.34
C GLY A 139 18.06 6.48 -14.02
N VAL A 140 16.80 6.34 -13.62
CA VAL A 140 16.43 5.49 -12.47
C VAL A 140 16.56 4.03 -12.88
N ARG A 141 17.47 3.31 -12.23
CA ARG A 141 17.60 1.85 -12.37
C ARG A 141 16.94 1.16 -11.19
N ARG A 142 16.10 0.18 -11.48
CA ARG A 142 15.61 -0.74 -10.46
C ARG A 142 16.78 -1.60 -9.98
N THR A 143 16.96 -1.65 -8.68
CA THR A 143 18.02 -2.44 -8.02
C THR A 143 17.51 -3.79 -7.54
N GLY A 144 16.19 -3.98 -7.53
CA GLY A 144 15.55 -5.24 -7.19
C GLY A 144 14.06 -5.24 -7.54
N SER A 145 13.44 -6.39 -7.28
CA SER A 145 11.99 -6.56 -7.33
C SER A 145 11.50 -6.98 -5.95
N THR A 146 10.50 -6.27 -5.43
CA THR A 146 9.82 -6.68 -4.20
C THR A 146 9.11 -8.01 -4.49
N PRO A 147 9.29 -9.06 -3.66
CA PRO A 147 8.58 -10.31 -3.84
C PRO A 147 7.06 -10.10 -3.82
N LEU A 148 6.33 -10.97 -4.52
CA LEU A 148 4.88 -11.04 -4.36
C LEU A 148 4.55 -11.48 -2.93
N SER A 149 3.55 -10.85 -2.34
CA SER A 149 3.17 -11.09 -0.96
C SER A 149 1.67 -11.10 -0.79
N ARG A 150 1.16 -12.23 -0.32
CA ARG A 150 -0.29 -12.44 -0.13
C ARG A 150 -0.81 -11.83 1.17
N CYS A 151 0.07 -11.23 1.98
CA CYS A 151 -0.30 -10.65 3.26
C CYS A 151 -1.12 -9.36 3.10
N VAL A 152 -1.02 -8.69 1.96
CA VAL A 152 -1.81 -7.50 1.62
C VAL A 152 -2.18 -7.46 0.15
N GLY A 153 -3.36 -6.90 -0.13
CA GLY A 153 -3.90 -6.77 -1.47
C GLY A 153 -4.68 -8.00 -1.96
N PRO A 154 -5.29 -7.91 -3.15
CA PRO A 154 -6.16 -8.97 -3.64
C PRO A 154 -5.40 -10.26 -3.96
N VAL A 155 -6.07 -11.37 -3.71
CA VAL A 155 -5.70 -12.71 -4.16
C VAL A 155 -6.90 -13.36 -4.84
N ALA A 156 -6.62 -14.05 -5.93
CA ALA A 156 -7.62 -14.76 -6.73
C ALA A 156 -7.46 -16.26 -6.54
N ARG A 157 -8.59 -16.98 -6.40
CA ARG A 157 -8.61 -18.44 -6.52
C ARG A 157 -8.66 -18.82 -8.00
N TRP A 158 -7.54 -19.32 -8.51
CA TRP A 158 -7.34 -19.72 -9.91
C TRP A 158 -6.95 -21.19 -9.97
N HIS A 159 -7.74 -22.00 -10.69
CA HIS A 159 -7.51 -23.44 -10.91
C HIS A 159 -7.10 -24.24 -9.64
N GLY A 160 -7.72 -23.92 -8.49
CA GLY A 160 -7.50 -24.61 -7.21
C GLY A 160 -6.39 -24.03 -6.33
N GLY A 161 -5.63 -23.04 -6.81
CA GLY A 161 -4.62 -22.31 -6.03
C GLY A 161 -5.00 -20.85 -5.80
N TYR A 162 -4.42 -20.22 -4.78
CA TYR A 162 -4.45 -18.77 -4.64
C TYR A 162 -3.23 -18.16 -5.33
N VAL A 163 -3.46 -17.11 -6.10
CA VAL A 163 -2.42 -16.29 -6.76
C VAL A 163 -2.66 -14.82 -6.41
N ASP A 164 -1.59 -14.03 -6.41
CA ASP A 164 -1.70 -12.59 -6.24
C ASP A 164 -2.47 -11.98 -7.40
N ALA A 165 -3.33 -11.01 -7.10
CA ALA A 165 -4.21 -10.44 -8.09
C ALA A 165 -4.38 -8.92 -7.93
N ASP A 166 -4.81 -8.30 -9.02
CA ASP A 166 -5.41 -6.97 -9.03
C ASP A 166 -6.65 -6.99 -9.92
N VAL A 167 -7.61 -6.15 -9.57
CA VAL A 167 -8.82 -5.93 -10.36
C VAL A 167 -8.61 -4.74 -11.28
N ILE A 168 -8.99 -4.89 -12.54
CA ILE A 168 -8.89 -3.85 -13.56
C ILE A 168 -10.19 -3.77 -14.36
N ASP A 169 -10.26 -2.78 -15.27
CA ASP A 169 -11.37 -2.57 -16.20
C ASP A 169 -12.73 -2.52 -15.47
N ASP A 170 -12.83 -1.68 -14.44
CA ASP A 170 -14.04 -1.48 -13.62
C ASP A 170 -14.64 -2.81 -13.10
N GLY A 171 -13.77 -3.71 -12.64
CA GLY A 171 -14.18 -5.00 -12.09
C GLY A 171 -14.37 -6.11 -13.12
N GLN A 172 -14.23 -5.85 -14.42
CA GLN A 172 -14.53 -6.82 -15.47
C GLN A 172 -13.37 -7.77 -15.79
N ALA A 173 -12.14 -7.41 -15.40
CA ALA A 173 -10.98 -8.26 -15.59
C ALA A 173 -10.11 -8.33 -14.33
N VAL A 174 -9.34 -9.41 -14.23
CA VAL A 174 -8.42 -9.67 -13.13
C VAL A 174 -7.04 -9.95 -13.70
N VAL A 175 -6.06 -9.23 -13.19
CA VAL A 175 -4.65 -9.54 -13.40
C VAL A 175 -4.25 -10.60 -12.38
N LEU A 176 -3.70 -11.71 -12.84
CA LEU A 176 -3.11 -12.77 -12.05
C LEU A 176 -1.59 -12.65 -12.12
N ALA A 177 -0.91 -12.74 -10.97
CA ALA A 177 0.54 -12.71 -10.90
C ALA A 177 1.11 -13.85 -10.07
N ILE A 178 2.20 -14.43 -10.57
CA ILE A 178 2.97 -15.48 -9.89
C ILE A 178 4.47 -15.20 -9.98
N ALA A 179 5.23 -15.66 -8.99
CA ALA A 179 6.65 -15.35 -8.86
C ALA A 179 7.55 -16.22 -9.75
N SER A 180 7.05 -17.33 -10.27
CA SER A 180 7.83 -18.30 -11.04
C SER A 180 7.07 -18.75 -12.30
N PRO A 181 7.77 -19.14 -13.38
CA PRO A 181 7.14 -19.61 -14.59
C PRO A 181 6.13 -20.74 -14.29
N PRO A 182 4.89 -20.65 -14.77
CA PRO A 182 3.96 -21.74 -14.60
C PRO A 182 4.39 -22.93 -15.45
N LEU A 183 4.55 -24.10 -14.82
CA LEU A 183 4.97 -25.32 -15.53
C LEU A 183 3.85 -25.91 -16.40
N SER A 184 2.59 -25.64 -16.08
CA SER A 184 1.41 -26.29 -16.68
C SER A 184 0.29 -25.33 -17.11
N GLU A 185 0.43 -24.01 -16.89
CA GLU A 185 -0.61 -23.03 -17.17
C GLU A 185 -0.20 -22.11 -18.33
N PRO A 186 -0.85 -22.18 -19.50
CA PRO A 186 -0.53 -21.30 -20.61
C PRO A 186 -1.02 -19.87 -20.39
N GLY A 187 -0.48 -18.92 -21.16
CA GLY A 187 -0.97 -17.53 -21.22
C GLY A 187 -0.44 -16.58 -20.14
N PHE A 188 0.46 -17.05 -19.27
CA PHE A 188 1.26 -16.16 -18.44
C PHE A 188 2.49 -15.67 -19.21
N GLU A 189 2.77 -14.38 -19.09
CA GLU A 189 3.90 -13.73 -19.73
C GLU A 189 4.87 -13.15 -18.70
N PRO A 190 6.19 -13.24 -18.93
CA PRO A 190 7.17 -12.63 -18.04
C PRO A 190 7.09 -11.11 -18.11
N THR A 191 7.20 -10.44 -16.96
CA THR A 191 7.17 -8.97 -16.86
C THR A 191 8.54 -8.41 -16.49
N PRO A 192 8.78 -7.10 -16.70
CA PRO A 192 10.00 -6.44 -16.25
C PRO A 192 10.25 -6.52 -14.73
N ALA A 193 9.22 -6.81 -13.93
CA ALA A 193 9.34 -7.03 -12.48
C ALA A 193 9.85 -8.44 -12.12
N GLY A 194 10.17 -9.29 -13.10
CA GLY A 194 10.59 -10.68 -12.86
C GLY A 194 9.45 -11.57 -12.38
N ARG A 195 8.19 -11.14 -12.61
CA ARG A 195 6.97 -11.88 -12.29
C ARG A 195 6.38 -12.43 -13.58
N TRP A 196 5.43 -13.36 -13.46
CA TRP A 196 4.64 -13.84 -14.58
C TRP A 196 3.20 -13.36 -14.41
N ARG A 197 2.64 -12.81 -15.47
CA ARG A 197 1.35 -12.10 -15.46
C ARG A 197 0.40 -12.68 -16.48
N ARG A 198 -0.89 -12.78 -16.14
CA ARG A 198 -1.98 -13.08 -17.07
C ARG A 198 -3.19 -12.21 -16.75
N VAL A 199 -3.88 -11.72 -17.78
CA VAL A 199 -5.19 -11.06 -17.60
C VAL A 199 -6.27 -12.06 -17.96
N VAL A 200 -7.29 -12.17 -17.11
CA VAL A 200 -8.45 -13.04 -17.34
C VAL A 200 -9.74 -12.27 -17.08
N PRO A 201 -10.84 -12.62 -17.77
CA PRO A 201 -12.16 -12.11 -17.42
C PRO A 201 -12.52 -12.42 -15.96
N ARG A 202 -13.20 -11.49 -15.28
CA ARG A 202 -13.58 -11.63 -13.87
C ARG A 202 -14.36 -12.92 -13.58
N HIS A 203 -15.20 -13.37 -14.50
CA HIS A 203 -16.05 -14.55 -14.31
C HIS A 203 -15.28 -15.88 -14.35
N GLU A 204 -14.06 -15.91 -14.89
CA GLU A 204 -13.20 -17.10 -14.85
C GLU A 204 -12.54 -17.29 -13.47
N VAL A 205 -12.44 -16.23 -12.68
CA VAL A 205 -11.89 -16.28 -11.32
C VAL A 205 -12.93 -16.78 -10.34
N ALA A 206 -12.64 -17.92 -9.69
CA ALA A 206 -13.58 -18.58 -8.80
C ALA A 206 -13.93 -17.72 -7.57
N GLU A 207 -12.94 -16.99 -7.05
CA GLU A 207 -13.03 -16.21 -5.83
C GLU A 207 -11.98 -15.10 -5.83
N LEU A 208 -12.32 -13.95 -5.25
CA LEU A 208 -11.44 -12.81 -5.07
C LEU A 208 -11.60 -12.28 -3.65
N LEU A 209 -10.49 -12.14 -2.93
CA LEU A 209 -10.47 -11.71 -1.54
C LEU A 209 -9.13 -11.04 -1.20
N GLU A 210 -9.07 -10.33 -0.09
CA GLU A 210 -7.81 -9.98 0.58
C GLU A 210 -7.68 -10.84 1.85
N LEU A 211 -6.48 -11.33 2.14
CA LEU A 211 -6.19 -11.98 3.42
C LEU A 211 -5.95 -10.92 4.48
N ASP A 212 -6.72 -10.98 5.56
CA ASP A 212 -6.55 -10.12 6.73
C ASP A 212 -5.76 -10.88 7.80
N LEU A 213 -4.44 -10.77 7.72
CA LEU A 213 -3.54 -11.48 8.62
C LEU A 213 -3.12 -10.58 9.77
N THR A 214 -3.48 -10.97 10.99
CA THR A 214 -3.09 -10.26 12.21
C THR A 214 -2.50 -11.20 13.25
N ALA A 215 -1.71 -10.66 14.16
CA ALA A 215 -1.07 -11.39 15.25
C ALA A 215 -0.72 -10.46 16.41
N GLN A 216 -0.20 -11.05 17.49
CA GLN A 216 0.33 -10.36 18.65
C GLN A 216 1.85 -10.53 18.74
N TRP A 217 2.58 -9.43 18.94
CA TRP A 217 4.02 -9.42 19.17
C TRP A 217 4.35 -8.61 20.42
N HIS A 218 4.81 -9.27 21.50
CA HIS A 218 5.06 -8.64 22.80
C HIS A 218 3.88 -7.78 23.32
N GLY A 219 2.65 -8.24 23.10
CA GLY A 219 1.43 -7.53 23.51
C GLY A 219 0.95 -6.44 22.54
N LEU A 220 1.68 -6.21 21.45
CA LEU A 220 1.28 -5.30 20.38
C LEU A 220 0.51 -6.06 19.30
N ALA A 221 -0.71 -5.59 19.00
CA ALA A 221 -1.46 -6.08 17.86
C ALA A 221 -0.84 -5.57 16.56
N VAL A 222 -0.54 -6.48 15.64
CA VAL A 222 0.11 -6.14 14.38
C VAL A 222 -0.58 -6.80 13.19
N ARG A 223 -0.60 -6.09 12.05
CA ARG A 223 -0.93 -6.65 10.74
C ARG A 223 0.31 -7.26 10.12
N LEU A 224 0.21 -8.44 9.55
CA LEU A 224 1.26 -9.01 8.72
C LEU A 224 1.13 -8.39 7.33
N VAL A 225 2.22 -7.81 6.83
CA VAL A 225 2.22 -7.09 5.53
C VAL A 225 3.24 -7.64 4.55
N ASP A 226 4.14 -8.50 5.02
CA ASP A 226 4.97 -9.34 4.15
C ASP A 226 5.41 -10.62 4.85
N GLN A 227 5.83 -11.61 4.09
CA GLN A 227 6.34 -12.89 4.58
C GLN A 227 7.45 -13.42 3.67
N TRP A 228 8.52 -13.94 4.26
CA TRP A 228 9.54 -14.68 3.54
C TRP A 228 10.18 -15.74 4.44
N THR A 229 10.87 -16.69 3.82
CA THR A 229 11.78 -17.59 4.52
C THR A 229 13.17 -16.99 4.50
N ASP A 230 13.81 -16.85 5.65
CA ASP A 230 15.17 -16.33 5.74
C ASP A 230 16.23 -17.37 5.32
N ALA A 231 17.51 -16.98 5.43
CA ALA A 231 18.62 -17.86 5.05
C ALA A 231 18.77 -19.10 5.95
N ALA A 232 18.20 -19.09 7.15
CA ALA A 232 18.20 -20.23 8.08
C ALA A 232 17.03 -21.19 7.83
N GLY A 233 16.07 -20.81 6.96
CA GLY A 233 14.85 -21.58 6.72
C GLY A 233 13.69 -21.18 7.61
N ASP A 234 13.84 -20.13 8.43
CA ASP A 234 12.82 -19.68 9.35
C ASP A 234 11.85 -18.70 8.67
N VAL A 235 10.57 -18.87 8.98
CA VAL A 235 9.53 -17.95 8.49
C VAL A 235 9.63 -16.63 9.24
N THR A 236 9.76 -15.55 8.48
CA THR A 236 9.84 -14.19 8.98
C THR A 236 8.73 -13.34 8.39
N PHE A 237 8.17 -12.46 9.20
CA PHE A 237 7.14 -11.51 8.79
C PHE A 237 7.67 -10.07 8.78
N ARG A 238 7.22 -9.28 7.82
CA ARG A 238 7.11 -7.83 7.99
C ARG A 238 5.78 -7.58 8.68
N VAL A 239 5.82 -6.91 9.82
CA VAL A 239 4.63 -6.53 10.58
C VAL A 239 4.45 -5.02 10.58
N SER A 240 3.20 -4.57 10.62
CA SER A 240 2.83 -3.17 10.68
C SER A 240 1.91 -2.92 11.88
N SER A 241 2.18 -1.83 12.60
CA SER A 241 1.35 -1.30 13.68
C SER A 241 0.92 0.12 13.34
N ILE A 242 -0.29 0.47 13.75
CA ILE A 242 -0.90 1.79 13.53
C ILE A 242 -1.14 2.53 14.85
N ALA A 243 -1.61 3.78 14.75
CA ALA A 243 -1.54 4.85 15.76
C ALA A 243 -1.85 4.52 17.23
N PRO A 244 -2.88 3.71 17.58
CA PRO A 244 -3.30 3.57 18.97
C PRO A 244 -2.21 3.06 19.92
N ASP A 245 -1.24 2.30 19.40
CA ASP A 245 -0.18 1.66 20.19
C ASP A 245 1.22 2.24 19.93
N ALA A 246 1.32 3.48 19.46
CA ALA A 246 2.59 4.10 19.05
C ALA A 246 3.68 4.03 20.14
N ALA A 247 3.34 4.23 21.42
CA ALA A 247 4.30 4.14 22.51
C ALA A 247 4.89 2.73 22.68
N LEU A 248 4.04 1.69 22.54
CA LEU A 248 4.48 0.30 22.61
C LEU A 248 5.31 -0.05 21.37
N ALA A 249 4.89 0.37 20.18
CA ALA A 249 5.65 0.19 18.94
C ALA A 249 7.05 0.83 19.02
N GLU A 250 7.16 2.05 19.56
CA GLU A 250 8.44 2.71 19.79
C GLU A 250 9.30 1.97 20.83
N SER A 251 8.71 1.47 21.92
CA SER A 251 9.43 0.68 22.94
C SER A 251 9.98 -0.65 22.38
N LEU A 252 9.31 -1.23 21.38
CA LEU A 252 9.74 -2.43 20.65
C LEU A 252 10.73 -2.10 19.53
N ASN A 253 11.20 -0.86 19.42
CA ASN A 253 12.10 -0.37 18.38
C ASN A 253 11.56 -0.59 16.95
N MET A 254 10.25 -0.54 16.77
CA MET A 254 9.68 -0.54 15.43
C MET A 254 10.10 0.72 14.69
N ARG A 255 10.43 0.57 13.40
CA ARG A 255 10.78 1.70 12.54
C ARG A 255 9.53 2.49 12.23
N LYS A 256 9.48 3.76 12.64
CA LYS A 256 8.47 4.72 12.15
C LYS A 256 8.73 5.01 10.68
N ILE A 257 7.83 4.57 9.80
CA ILE A 257 7.95 4.77 8.35
C ILE A 257 7.26 6.04 7.86
N GLU A 258 6.24 6.47 8.60
CA GLU A 258 5.55 7.75 8.45
C GLU A 258 4.79 8.08 9.75
N ALA A 259 4.03 9.18 9.77
CA ALA A 259 3.21 9.54 10.93
C ALA A 259 2.28 8.38 11.32
N SER A 260 2.35 7.97 12.59
CA SER A 260 1.53 6.89 13.18
C SER A 260 1.68 5.48 12.54
N VAL A 261 2.58 5.25 11.58
CA VAL A 261 2.79 3.91 10.98
C VAL A 261 4.18 3.40 11.35
N TYR A 262 4.20 2.20 11.91
CA TYR A 262 5.41 1.53 12.37
C TYR A 262 5.55 0.17 11.71
N GLU A 263 6.79 -0.22 11.43
CA GLU A 263 7.12 -1.52 10.86
C GLU A 263 8.27 -2.21 11.59
N ALA A 264 8.22 -3.54 11.65
CA ALA A 264 9.33 -4.37 12.10
C ALA A 264 9.43 -5.66 11.28
N THR A 265 10.64 -6.23 11.27
CA THR A 265 10.87 -7.60 10.80
C THR A 265 10.88 -8.50 12.02
N VAL A 266 10.00 -9.49 12.06
CA VAL A 266 9.80 -10.33 13.24
C VAL A 266 9.76 -11.81 12.83
N PRO A 267 10.56 -12.68 13.46
CA PRO A 267 10.44 -14.13 13.27
C PRO A 267 9.06 -14.62 13.68
N ALA A 268 8.47 -15.52 12.89
CA ALA A 268 7.15 -16.09 13.18
C ALA A 268 7.07 -16.73 14.58
N ALA A 269 8.17 -17.32 15.03
CA ALA A 269 8.29 -17.96 16.35
C ALA A 269 8.14 -16.99 17.54
N TRP A 270 8.29 -15.68 17.33
CA TRP A 270 8.15 -14.66 18.37
C TRP A 270 6.74 -14.05 18.43
N MET A 271 5.85 -14.51 17.56
CA MET A 271 4.50 -14.01 17.42
C MET A 271 3.49 -15.03 17.94
N THR A 272 2.35 -14.53 18.41
CA THR A 272 1.28 -15.35 18.99
C THR A 272 -0.06 -14.88 18.46
N SER A 273 -1.13 -15.63 18.77
CA SER A 273 -2.51 -15.23 18.48
C SER A 273 -2.70 -14.86 17.01
N PHE A 274 -2.29 -15.75 16.10
CA PHE A 274 -2.49 -15.55 14.66
C PHE A 274 -3.98 -15.64 14.32
N HIS A 275 -4.47 -14.64 13.59
CA HIS A 275 -5.82 -14.61 13.05
C HIS A 275 -5.75 -14.39 11.55
N THR A 276 -6.51 -15.19 10.82
CA THR A 276 -6.68 -15.06 9.38
C THR A 276 -8.14 -14.74 9.11
N GLY A 277 -8.40 -13.48 8.80
CA GLY A 277 -9.66 -13.04 8.22
C GLY A 277 -9.62 -13.08 6.69
N GLN A 278 -10.79 -13.01 6.08
CA GLN A 278 -10.94 -12.76 4.66
C GLN A 278 -11.79 -11.51 4.47
N ILE A 279 -11.32 -10.62 3.61
CA ILE A 279 -12.05 -9.42 3.24
C ILE A 279 -12.54 -9.61 1.82
N GLN A 280 -13.86 -9.56 1.66
CA GLN A 280 -14.53 -9.59 0.37
C GLN A 280 -15.39 -8.34 0.28
N THR A 281 -15.21 -7.57 -0.77
CA THR A 281 -16.03 -6.38 -1.01
C THR A 281 -17.35 -6.81 -1.66
N ALA A 282 -18.43 -6.06 -1.44
CA ALA A 282 -19.71 -6.35 -2.08
C ALA A 282 -19.60 -6.41 -3.60
N GLU A 283 -18.74 -5.58 -4.17
CA GLU A 283 -18.44 -5.52 -5.61
C GLU A 283 -17.70 -6.78 -6.09
N TRP A 284 -16.83 -7.37 -5.28
CA TRP A 284 -16.21 -8.66 -5.62
C TRP A 284 -17.17 -9.83 -5.53
N LEU A 285 -18.20 -9.74 -4.68
CA LEU A 285 -19.26 -10.74 -4.56
C LEU A 285 -20.28 -10.67 -5.69
N ALA A 286 -20.48 -9.47 -6.25
CA ALA A 286 -21.34 -9.25 -7.41
C ALA A 286 -20.69 -9.86 -8.66
N ARG A 287 -20.81 -11.18 -8.84
CA ARG A 287 -20.60 -11.82 -10.14
C ARG A 287 -21.55 -11.12 -11.11
N THR A 288 -21.04 -10.34 -12.05
CA THR A 288 -21.86 -9.60 -13.03
C THR A 288 -22.82 -10.59 -13.71
N VAL A 289 -24.05 -10.66 -13.23
CA VAL A 289 -25.13 -11.36 -13.91
C VAL A 289 -25.53 -10.41 -15.02
N HIS A 290 -25.00 -10.63 -16.23
CA HIS A 290 -25.62 -10.03 -17.41
C HIS A 290 -27.06 -10.52 -17.46
N ARG A 291 -28.01 -9.60 -17.20
CA ARG A 291 -29.36 -9.76 -17.74
C ARG A 291 -29.22 -9.71 -19.26
N VAL A 292 -29.68 -10.80 -19.89
CA VAL A 292 -29.93 -10.93 -21.33
C VAL A 292 -30.86 -9.82 -21.80
#